data_AF-A0A831KX53-F1
#
_entry.id   AF-A0A831KX53-F1
#
_cell.length_a   1.000
_cell.length_b   1.000
_cell.length_c   1.000
_cell.angle_alpha   90.00
_cell.angle_beta   90.00
_cell.angle_gamma   90.00
#
_symmetry.space_group_name_H-M   'P 1'
#
loop_
_entity.id
_entity.type
_entity.pdbx_description
1 polymer ?
#
loop_
_entity_poly.entity_id
_entity_poly.type
_entity_poly.pdbx_seq_one_letter_code
_entity_poly.pdbx_strand_id
1 'polypeptide(L)'
;MVQNLESLILDFRYIINDADKLSNPKDYIQIISEIQYIISSSNAKFYEGIKRKRIPFNEIERYIDLDSILINGCSTIGSIEIARILRFGEKDVSNVIDIVCEDQQRTIKQKDSIIKYLEVRKYEYAFLPNNIYGFKLNLNGEEVKIPNLYGIYYYIKVKLPNNTVLYITINTAGNIFIKKSGLNYILYFDDFGLFSIIYKFFRCKDKDKKDLEEYEKCKEDDIEEKINKGFNDRDINKLGQFFSKEDIDRIRKNLDKYLEEHPDSVYKSLYKIIKYI
;
A
#
# COMPACT_ATOMS: atom_id res chain seq x y z
N MET A 1 -34.75 -10.46 -2.26
CA MET A 1 -34.38 -10.91 -3.61
C MET A 1 -32.99 -11.48 -3.53
N VAL A 2 -32.86 -12.81 -3.62
CA VAL A 2 -31.56 -13.48 -3.68
C VAL A 2 -31.11 -13.36 -5.13
N GLN A 3 -30.18 -12.44 -5.44
CA GLN A 3 -29.46 -12.56 -6.70
C GLN A 3 -28.77 -13.94 -6.71
N ASN A 4 -28.91 -14.72 -7.79
CA ASN A 4 -28.24 -16.00 -7.89
C ASN A 4 -26.73 -15.74 -7.71
N LEU A 5 -26.11 -16.38 -6.73
CA LEU A 5 -24.69 -16.24 -6.39
C LEU A 5 -23.79 -16.43 -7.63
N GLU A 6 -24.21 -17.27 -8.58
CA GLU A 6 -23.56 -17.44 -9.87
C GLU A 6 -23.55 -16.17 -10.72
N SER A 7 -24.67 -15.44 -10.76
CA SER A 7 -24.78 -14.14 -11.46
C SER A 7 -23.82 -13.12 -10.84
N LEU A 8 -23.80 -13.04 -9.51
CA LEU A 8 -22.95 -12.12 -8.78
C LEU A 8 -21.45 -12.43 -8.98
N ILE A 9 -21.09 -13.72 -9.07
CA ILE A 9 -19.73 -14.16 -9.41
C ILE A 9 -19.38 -13.80 -10.86
N LEU A 10 -20.33 -13.95 -11.80
CA LEU A 10 -20.12 -13.58 -13.21
C LEU A 10 -19.91 -12.07 -13.38
N ASP A 11 -20.76 -11.25 -12.75
CA ASP A 11 -20.64 -9.79 -12.76
C ASP A 11 -19.31 -9.35 -12.17
N PHE A 12 -18.87 -9.99 -11.09
CA PHE A 12 -17.57 -9.70 -10.50
C PHE A 12 -16.39 -10.11 -11.36
N ARG A 13 -16.47 -11.27 -12.03
CA ARG A 13 -15.45 -11.69 -13.00
C ARG A 13 -15.35 -10.72 -14.16
N TYR A 14 -16.47 -10.20 -14.64
CA TYR A 14 -16.50 -9.15 -15.65
C TYR A 14 -15.79 -7.89 -15.15
N ILE A 15 -16.18 -7.37 -13.98
CA ILE A 15 -15.55 -6.19 -13.37
C ILE A 15 -14.03 -6.35 -13.27
N ILE A 16 -13.57 -7.53 -12.88
CA ILE A 16 -12.15 -7.85 -12.76
C ILE A 16 -11.42 -7.83 -14.10
N ASN A 17 -11.99 -8.49 -15.11
CA ASN A 17 -11.32 -8.68 -16.39
C ASN A 17 -11.25 -7.39 -17.21
N ASP A 18 -12.11 -6.43 -16.90
CA ASP A 18 -12.21 -5.14 -17.59
C ASP A 18 -11.84 -3.95 -16.71
N ALA A 19 -11.24 -4.17 -15.53
CA ALA A 19 -10.92 -3.13 -14.53
C ALA A 19 -10.08 -1.96 -15.08
N ASP A 20 -9.26 -2.20 -16.11
CA ASP A 20 -8.48 -1.18 -16.80
C ASP A 20 -9.31 -0.30 -17.78
N LYS A 21 -10.54 -0.71 -18.07
CA LYS A 21 -11.48 -0.01 -18.95
C LYS A 21 -12.66 0.59 -18.19
N LEU A 22 -12.85 0.23 -16.91
CA LEU A 22 -13.94 0.76 -16.10
C LEU A 22 -13.66 2.22 -15.72
N SER A 23 -14.60 3.10 -16.05
CA SER A 23 -14.45 4.55 -15.93
C SER A 23 -14.65 5.08 -14.50
N ASN A 24 -15.42 4.39 -13.65
CA ASN A 24 -15.69 4.86 -12.29
C ASN A 24 -15.82 3.71 -11.28
N PRO A 25 -14.90 3.63 -10.30
CA PRO A 25 -14.95 2.62 -9.29
C PRO A 25 -16.21 2.60 -8.40
N LYS A 26 -16.93 3.72 -8.31
CA LYS A 26 -18.12 3.83 -7.46
C LYS A 26 -19.34 3.11 -8.05
N ASP A 27 -19.39 2.96 -9.36
CA ASP A 27 -20.54 2.37 -10.07
C ASP A 27 -20.71 0.88 -9.73
N TYR A 28 -19.65 0.25 -9.20
CA TYR A 28 -19.62 -1.17 -8.85
C TYR A 28 -19.72 -1.42 -7.34
N ILE A 29 -19.87 -0.38 -6.51
CA ILE A 29 -19.89 -0.50 -5.04
C ILE A 29 -20.93 -1.49 -4.56
N GLN A 30 -22.12 -1.54 -5.18
CA GLN A 30 -23.18 -2.45 -4.77
C GLN A 30 -22.75 -3.92 -4.93
N ILE A 31 -22.31 -4.30 -6.13
CA ILE A 31 -21.86 -5.67 -6.44
C ILE A 31 -20.67 -6.06 -5.53
N ILE A 32 -19.74 -5.13 -5.32
CA ILE A 32 -18.56 -5.34 -4.46
C ILE A 32 -18.96 -5.51 -2.99
N SER A 33 -19.92 -4.74 -2.50
CA SER A 33 -20.42 -4.83 -1.13
C SER A 33 -21.13 -6.15 -0.88
N GLU A 34 -21.88 -6.65 -1.86
CA GLU A 34 -22.54 -7.94 -1.79
C GLU A 34 -21.50 -9.09 -1.74
N ILE A 35 -20.44 -9.02 -2.54
CA ILE A 35 -19.33 -9.99 -2.47
C ILE A 35 -18.58 -9.92 -1.16
N GLN A 36 -18.32 -8.72 -0.65
CA GLN A 36 -17.72 -8.53 0.66
C GLN A 36 -18.57 -9.19 1.75
N TYR A 37 -19.89 -9.00 1.71
CA TYR A 37 -20.81 -9.64 2.64
C TYR A 37 -20.71 -11.16 2.56
N ILE A 38 -20.70 -11.74 1.37
CA ILE A 38 -20.54 -13.20 1.17
C ILE A 38 -19.20 -13.69 1.71
N ILE A 39 -18.10 -13.02 1.41
CA ILE A 39 -16.77 -13.37 1.92
C ILE A 39 -16.72 -13.31 3.45
N SER A 40 -17.36 -12.31 4.05
CA SER A 40 -17.35 -12.09 5.50
C SER A 40 -18.26 -13.06 6.24
N SER A 41 -19.37 -13.47 5.62
CA SER A 41 -20.37 -14.37 6.21
C SER A 41 -20.11 -15.85 5.94
N SER A 42 -19.13 -16.17 5.07
CA SER A 42 -18.76 -17.55 4.73
C SER A 42 -17.41 -17.97 5.32
N ASN A 43 -17.10 -19.26 5.20
CA ASN A 43 -15.78 -19.82 5.54
C ASN A 43 -14.71 -19.49 4.48
N ALA A 44 -14.77 -18.28 3.90
CA ALA A 44 -13.82 -17.82 2.89
C ALA A 44 -12.37 -17.89 3.41
N LYS A 45 -11.50 -18.54 2.65
CA LYS A 45 -10.07 -18.60 2.96
C LYS A 45 -9.30 -17.63 2.08
N PHE A 46 -8.62 -16.68 2.70
CA PHE A 46 -7.68 -15.84 1.96
C PHE A 46 -6.58 -16.70 1.36
N TYR A 47 -6.20 -16.43 0.11
CA TYR A 47 -5.08 -17.08 -0.55
C TYR A 47 -4.17 -16.04 -1.19
N GLU A 48 -2.90 -16.38 -1.26
CA GLU A 48 -1.88 -15.61 -1.93
C GLU A 48 -1.06 -16.56 -2.81
N GLY A 49 -1.00 -16.26 -4.10
CA GLY A 49 -0.26 -16.97 -5.14
C GLY A 49 1.19 -16.49 -5.28
N ILE A 50 1.61 -15.52 -4.46
CA ILE A 50 3.00 -15.06 -4.36
C ILE A 50 3.62 -15.50 -3.04
N LYS A 51 4.93 -15.77 -3.05
CA LYS A 51 5.66 -16.16 -1.83
C LYS A 51 6.30 -14.92 -1.22
N ARG A 52 5.62 -14.32 -0.24
CA ARG A 52 6.19 -13.22 0.55
C ARG A 52 7.31 -13.71 1.46
N LYS A 53 8.40 -12.96 1.48
CA LYS A 53 9.55 -13.17 2.36
C LYS A 53 10.03 -11.82 2.88
N ARG A 54 10.71 -11.85 4.01
CA ARG A 54 11.51 -10.71 4.47
C ARG A 54 12.91 -10.83 3.89
N ILE A 55 13.40 -9.71 3.36
CA ILE A 55 14.76 -9.57 2.86
C ILE A 55 15.30 -8.19 3.32
N PRO A 56 16.60 -8.07 3.56
CA PRO A 56 17.23 -6.77 3.76
C PRO A 56 16.96 -5.83 2.58
N PHE A 57 16.68 -4.56 2.83
CA PHE A 57 16.37 -3.60 1.79
C PHE A 57 17.53 -3.39 0.79
N ASN A 58 18.78 -3.52 1.24
CA ASN A 58 19.95 -3.46 0.37
C ASN A 58 19.97 -4.59 -0.68
N GLU A 59 19.31 -5.72 -0.44
CA GLU A 59 19.13 -6.76 -1.46
C GLU A 59 18.22 -6.29 -2.59
N ILE A 60 17.30 -5.35 -2.33
CA ILE A 60 16.49 -4.70 -3.36
C ILE A 60 17.31 -3.61 -4.03
N GLU A 61 17.84 -2.65 -3.27
CA GLU A 61 18.56 -1.48 -3.81
C GLU A 61 19.75 -1.84 -4.68
N ARG A 62 20.45 -2.94 -4.36
CA ARG A 62 21.60 -3.41 -5.15
C ARG A 62 21.23 -3.69 -6.61
N TYR A 63 19.99 -4.09 -6.88
CA TYR A 63 19.56 -4.52 -8.20
C TYR A 63 18.47 -3.64 -8.81
N ILE A 64 17.68 -2.97 -7.97
CA ILE A 64 16.57 -2.10 -8.34
C ILE A 64 16.81 -0.74 -7.69
N ASP A 65 17.12 0.23 -8.53
CA ASP A 65 17.14 1.64 -8.15
C ASP A 65 15.70 2.15 -8.13
N LEU A 66 15.11 2.24 -6.94
CA LEU A 66 13.72 2.67 -6.77
C LEU A 66 13.49 4.12 -7.21
N ASP A 67 14.48 5.00 -7.03
CA ASP A 67 14.37 6.41 -7.40
C ASP A 67 14.37 6.58 -8.93
N SER A 68 15.09 5.71 -9.65
CA SER A 68 15.10 5.70 -11.11
C SER A 68 13.83 5.14 -11.75
N ILE A 69 13.09 4.25 -11.06
CA ILE A 69 11.88 3.64 -11.63
C ILE A 69 10.60 4.40 -11.28
N LEU A 70 10.57 5.11 -10.14
CA LEU A 70 9.38 5.83 -9.69
C LEU A 70 9.19 7.12 -10.50
N ILE A 71 8.01 7.28 -11.07
CA ILE A 71 7.65 8.49 -11.81
C ILE A 71 6.94 9.49 -10.89
N ASN A 72 6.98 10.78 -11.25
CA ASN A 72 6.17 11.80 -10.57
C ASN A 72 4.69 11.42 -10.58
N GLY A 73 4.06 11.48 -9.41
CA GLY A 73 2.68 11.02 -9.19
C GLY A 73 2.57 9.56 -8.75
N CYS A 74 3.69 8.89 -8.42
CA CYS A 74 3.73 7.54 -7.88
C CYS A 74 4.73 7.45 -6.72
N SER A 75 4.45 6.57 -5.75
CA SER A 75 5.32 6.35 -4.59
C SER A 75 5.27 4.89 -4.16
N THR A 76 6.35 4.39 -3.55
CA THR A 76 6.24 3.14 -2.78
C THR A 76 5.51 3.38 -1.46
N ILE A 77 5.08 2.31 -0.81
CA ILE A 77 4.38 2.39 0.48
C ILE A 77 5.04 1.50 1.55
N GLY A 78 4.75 1.82 2.81
CA GLY A 78 5.12 0.99 3.96
C GLY A 78 6.63 0.96 4.20
N SER A 79 7.14 -0.22 4.60
CA SER A 79 8.54 -0.33 5.04
C SER A 79 9.57 -0.09 3.94
N ILE A 80 9.23 -0.32 2.68
CA ILE A 80 10.13 -0.05 1.55
C ILE A 80 10.30 1.45 1.35
N GLU A 81 9.21 2.22 1.40
CA GLU A 81 9.27 3.68 1.28
C GLU A 81 10.12 4.30 2.38
N ILE A 82 9.93 3.83 3.62
CA ILE A 82 10.77 4.24 4.75
C ILE A 82 12.22 3.88 4.46
N ALA A 83 12.52 2.61 4.19
CA ALA A 83 13.90 2.16 3.99
C ALA A 83 14.59 2.92 2.84
N ARG A 84 13.87 3.23 1.75
CA ARG A 84 14.33 4.04 0.61
C ARG A 84 14.68 5.47 1.03
N ILE A 85 13.74 6.18 1.63
CA ILE A 85 13.95 7.56 2.10
C ILE A 85 15.14 7.64 3.05
N LEU A 86 15.30 6.64 3.92
CA LEU A 86 16.37 6.61 4.92
C LEU A 86 17.69 6.09 4.40
N ARG A 87 17.71 5.48 3.20
CA ARG A 87 18.83 4.66 2.71
C ARG A 87 19.22 3.59 3.74
N PHE A 88 18.22 3.00 4.40
CA PHE A 88 18.43 2.04 5.48
C PHE A 88 18.47 0.61 4.95
N GLY A 89 19.62 0.25 4.38
CA GLY A 89 19.81 -1.01 3.67
C GLY A 89 19.62 -2.29 4.52
N GLU A 90 19.92 -2.25 5.81
CA GLU A 90 19.79 -3.44 6.67
C GLU A 90 18.35 -3.72 7.13
N LYS A 91 17.43 -2.79 6.89
CA LYS A 91 16.03 -2.96 7.27
C LYS A 91 15.43 -4.14 6.51
N ASP A 92 15.03 -5.17 7.25
CA ASP A 92 14.18 -6.21 6.66
C ASP A 92 12.90 -5.58 6.13
N VAL A 93 12.59 -5.80 4.85
CA VAL A 93 11.38 -5.37 4.15
C VAL A 93 10.73 -6.56 3.43
N SER A 94 9.53 -6.38 2.90
CA SER A 94 8.90 -7.42 2.07
C SER A 94 9.63 -7.52 0.73
N ASN A 95 9.76 -8.70 0.15
CA ASN A 95 10.16 -8.86 -1.26
C ASN A 95 9.04 -8.45 -2.26
N VAL A 96 8.11 -7.61 -1.80
CA VAL A 96 6.99 -7.06 -2.58
C VAL A 96 7.12 -5.55 -2.53
N ILE A 97 7.38 -4.93 -3.68
CA ILE A 97 7.45 -3.49 -3.86
C ILE A 97 6.05 -3.03 -4.24
N ASP A 98 5.33 -2.49 -3.25
CA ASP A 98 3.99 -1.94 -3.45
C ASP A 98 4.11 -0.47 -3.86
N ILE A 99 3.64 -0.14 -5.07
CA ILE A 99 3.63 1.21 -5.64
C ILE A 99 2.18 1.68 -5.75
N VAL A 100 1.93 2.92 -5.35
CA VAL A 100 0.64 3.60 -5.51
C VAL A 100 0.85 4.86 -6.34
N CYS A 101 0.01 5.03 -7.35
CA CYS A 101 -0.02 6.16 -8.25
C CYS A 101 -1.30 6.98 -8.07
N GLU A 102 -1.21 8.28 -8.31
CA GLU A 102 -2.29 9.25 -8.15
C GLU A 102 -3.51 8.92 -9.01
N ASP A 103 -3.29 8.47 -10.24
CA ASP A 103 -4.32 8.22 -11.24
C ASP A 103 -3.92 7.10 -12.21
N GLN A 104 -4.88 6.68 -13.04
CA GLN A 104 -4.71 5.57 -13.97
C GLN A 104 -3.63 5.84 -15.04
N GLN A 105 -3.51 7.08 -15.53
CA GLN A 105 -2.49 7.42 -16.53
C GLN A 105 -1.09 7.28 -15.93
N ARG A 106 -0.90 7.69 -14.67
CA ARG A 106 0.34 7.50 -13.92
C ARG A 106 0.62 6.03 -13.67
N THR A 107 -0.38 5.24 -13.30
CA THR A 107 -0.25 3.78 -13.13
C THR A 107 0.25 3.08 -14.40
N ILE A 108 -0.28 3.43 -15.57
CA ILE A 108 0.18 2.88 -16.86
C ILE A 108 1.63 3.31 -17.15
N LYS A 109 1.93 4.60 -17.00
CA LYS A 109 3.29 5.14 -17.21
C LYS A 109 4.32 4.51 -16.25
N GLN A 110 3.94 4.27 -14.99
CA GLN A 110 4.78 3.62 -13.99
C GLN A 110 5.09 2.18 -14.38
N LYS A 111 4.07 1.44 -14.85
CA LYS A 111 4.25 0.08 -15.40
C LYS A 111 5.23 0.09 -16.56
N ASP A 112 5.08 0.99 -17.53
CA ASP A 112 5.99 1.09 -18.68
C ASP A 112 7.43 1.47 -18.27
N SER A 113 7.58 2.38 -17.30
CA SER A 113 8.88 2.75 -16.70
C SER A 113 9.60 1.53 -16.12
N ILE A 114 8.88 0.72 -15.33
CA ILE A 114 9.42 -0.50 -14.72
C ILE A 114 9.82 -1.52 -15.79
N ILE A 115 8.95 -1.78 -16.78
CA ILE A 115 9.26 -2.71 -17.87
C ILE A 115 10.56 -2.30 -18.56
N LYS A 116 10.66 -1.03 -18.97
CA LYS A 116 11.84 -0.51 -19.65
C LYS A 116 13.09 -0.67 -18.79
N TYR A 117 13.00 -0.39 -17.49
CA TYR A 117 14.11 -0.60 -16.56
C TYR A 117 14.57 -2.06 -16.53
N LEU A 118 13.62 -3.00 -16.40
CA LEU A 118 13.90 -4.43 -16.35
C LEU A 118 14.53 -4.94 -17.65
N GLU A 119 14.05 -4.46 -18.79
CA GLU A 119 14.58 -4.80 -20.12
C GLU A 119 16.02 -4.29 -20.32
N VAL A 120 16.30 -3.03 -19.95
CA VAL A 120 17.66 -2.47 -20.00
C VAL A 120 18.61 -3.28 -19.12
N ARG A 121 18.15 -3.74 -17.96
CA ARG A 121 18.91 -4.59 -17.03
C ARG A 121 18.96 -6.06 -17.44
N LYS A 122 18.23 -6.47 -18.48
CA LYS A 122 18.09 -7.86 -18.94
C LYS A 122 17.59 -8.81 -17.84
N TYR A 123 16.72 -8.34 -16.96
CA TYR A 123 16.13 -9.17 -15.91
C TYR A 123 14.98 -10.00 -16.48
N GLU A 124 14.86 -11.25 -16.00
CA GLU A 124 13.71 -12.10 -16.31
C GLU A 124 12.50 -11.59 -15.54
N TYR A 125 11.42 -11.24 -16.26
CA TYR A 125 10.18 -10.80 -15.65
C TYR A 125 8.95 -11.41 -16.33
N ALA A 126 7.85 -11.50 -15.58
CA ALA A 126 6.56 -11.96 -16.09
C ALA A 126 5.43 -11.18 -15.45
N PHE A 127 4.43 -10.82 -16.25
CA PHE A 127 3.14 -10.38 -15.72
C PHE A 127 2.45 -11.55 -15.06
N LEU A 128 2.00 -11.33 -13.83
CA LEU A 128 1.19 -12.30 -13.13
C LEU A 128 -0.30 -12.01 -13.39
N PRO A 129 -1.16 -13.03 -13.42
CA PRO A 129 -2.58 -12.82 -13.57
C PRO A 129 -3.11 -12.06 -12.37
N ASN A 130 -4.19 -11.31 -12.59
CA ASN A 130 -4.75 -10.48 -11.55
C ASN A 130 -5.24 -11.35 -10.35
N ASN A 131 -5.59 -12.63 -10.55
CA ASN A 131 -6.04 -13.52 -9.47
C ASN A 131 -4.93 -14.07 -8.56
N ILE A 132 -3.79 -13.39 -8.44
CA ILE A 132 -2.67 -13.81 -7.58
C ILE A 132 -2.95 -13.67 -6.08
N TYR A 133 -4.06 -13.07 -5.68
CA TYR A 133 -4.47 -12.91 -4.29
C TYR A 133 -5.99 -12.77 -4.27
N GLY A 134 -6.63 -13.28 -3.22
CA GLY A 134 -8.08 -13.36 -3.19
C GLY A 134 -8.64 -14.21 -2.07
N PHE A 135 -9.87 -14.64 -2.26
CA PHE A 135 -10.59 -15.51 -1.36
C PHE A 135 -11.03 -16.76 -2.10
N LYS A 136 -10.89 -17.91 -1.44
CA LYS A 136 -11.48 -19.18 -1.85
C LYS A 136 -12.78 -19.35 -1.09
N LEU A 137 -13.87 -19.50 -1.82
CA LEU A 137 -15.20 -19.81 -1.31
C LEU A 137 -15.54 -21.25 -1.67
N ASN A 138 -16.05 -22.03 -0.72
CA ASN A 138 -16.62 -23.33 -1.03
C ASN A 138 -18.14 -23.18 -1.15
N LEU A 139 -18.66 -23.46 -2.35
CA LEU A 139 -20.07 -23.37 -2.69
C LEU A 139 -20.53 -24.76 -3.14
N ASN A 140 -21.37 -25.41 -2.33
CA ASN A 140 -21.91 -26.74 -2.62
C ASN A 140 -20.85 -27.81 -3.00
N GLY A 141 -19.63 -27.71 -2.46
CA GLY A 141 -18.53 -28.63 -2.75
C GLY A 141 -17.54 -28.13 -3.80
N GLU A 142 -17.86 -27.06 -4.53
CA GLU A 142 -16.95 -26.44 -5.51
C GLU A 142 -16.18 -25.27 -4.91
N GLU A 143 -14.86 -25.22 -5.15
CA GLU A 143 -14.03 -24.09 -4.74
C GLU A 143 -14.03 -23.00 -5.81
N VAL A 144 -14.66 -21.86 -5.50
CA VAL A 144 -14.63 -20.66 -6.33
C VAL A 144 -13.57 -19.69 -5.81
N LYS A 145 -12.69 -19.26 -6.70
CA LYS A 145 -11.72 -18.19 -6.42
C LYS A 145 -12.34 -16.83 -6.76
N ILE A 146 -12.42 -15.98 -5.75
CA ILE A 146 -12.79 -14.58 -5.86
C ILE A 146 -11.50 -13.77 -5.76
N PRO A 147 -10.99 -13.20 -6.86
CA PRO A 147 -9.80 -12.36 -6.80
C PRO A 147 -10.03 -11.13 -5.92
N ASN A 148 -9.05 -10.74 -5.12
CA ASN A 148 -9.13 -9.51 -4.33
C ASN A 148 -8.69 -8.30 -5.17
N LEU A 149 -9.22 -8.20 -6.39
CA LEU A 149 -8.52 -7.45 -7.43
C LEU A 149 -8.89 -6.01 -7.62
N TYR A 150 -10.01 -5.65 -7.04
CA TYR A 150 -10.28 -4.25 -6.94
C TYR A 150 -9.22 -3.67 -6.00
N GLY A 151 -8.40 -2.72 -6.47
CA GLY A 151 -7.20 -2.30 -5.75
C GLY A 151 -5.96 -2.19 -6.61
N ILE A 152 -5.66 -3.19 -7.45
CA ILE A 152 -4.31 -3.32 -8.00
C ILE A 152 -4.36 -3.54 -9.51
N TYR A 153 -3.63 -2.71 -10.25
CA TYR A 153 -3.66 -2.68 -11.71
C TYR A 153 -2.65 -3.64 -12.33
N TYR A 154 -1.44 -3.74 -11.78
CA TYR A 154 -0.38 -4.55 -12.36
C TYR A 154 0.38 -5.35 -11.31
N TYR A 155 0.71 -6.59 -11.70
CA TYR A 155 1.56 -7.51 -10.96
C TYR A 155 2.71 -7.98 -11.83
N ILE A 156 3.93 -7.66 -11.40
CA ILE A 156 5.14 -8.02 -12.13
C ILE A 156 6.00 -8.87 -11.21
N LYS A 157 6.26 -10.10 -11.62
CA LYS A 157 7.28 -10.96 -10.98
C LYS A 157 8.60 -10.69 -11.67
N VAL A 158 9.65 -10.44 -10.90
CA VAL A 158 11.01 -10.21 -11.39
C VAL A 158 11.96 -11.18 -10.70
N LYS A 159 12.83 -11.83 -11.47
CA LYS A 159 13.92 -12.64 -10.93
C LYS A 159 15.22 -11.84 -11.01
N LEU A 160 15.77 -11.52 -9.84
CA LEU A 160 17.03 -10.79 -9.73
C LEU A 160 18.24 -11.70 -10.02
N PRO A 161 19.42 -11.13 -10.33
CA PRO A 161 20.64 -11.90 -10.59
C PRO A 161 21.08 -12.85 -9.46
N ASN A 162 20.76 -12.54 -8.20
CA ASN A 162 21.01 -13.41 -7.05
C ASN A 162 19.94 -14.52 -6.87
N ASN A 163 19.06 -14.73 -7.85
CA ASN A 163 17.90 -15.60 -7.81
C ASN A 163 16.79 -15.19 -6.81
N THR A 164 16.90 -14.03 -6.17
CA THR A 164 15.79 -13.48 -5.38
C THR A 164 14.64 -13.12 -6.30
N VAL A 165 13.43 -13.57 -5.94
CA VAL A 165 12.20 -13.21 -6.64
C VAL A 165 11.59 -12.02 -5.94
N LEU A 166 11.48 -10.91 -6.67
CA LEU A 166 10.73 -9.74 -6.27
C LEU A 166 9.36 -9.74 -6.97
N TYR A 167 8.38 -9.18 -6.28
CA TYR A 167 7.08 -8.87 -6.85
C TYR A 167 6.88 -7.36 -6.80
N ILE A 168 6.47 -6.75 -7.91
CA ILE A 168 6.14 -5.34 -7.96
C ILE A 168 4.63 -5.24 -8.19
N THR A 169 3.94 -4.53 -7.30
CA THR A 169 2.51 -4.23 -7.42
C THR A 169 2.35 -2.76 -7.73
N ILE A 170 1.47 -2.42 -8.67
CA ILE A 170 1.23 -1.03 -9.07
C ILE A 170 -0.27 -0.76 -8.99
N ASN A 171 -0.62 0.22 -8.18
CA ASN A 171 -1.98 0.54 -7.78
C ASN A 171 -2.36 1.95 -8.20
N THR A 172 -3.62 2.18 -8.54
CA THR A 172 -4.16 3.54 -8.66
C THR A 172 -4.86 3.92 -7.37
N ALA A 173 -4.68 5.15 -6.92
CA ALA A 173 -5.42 5.68 -5.79
C ALA A 173 -6.92 5.80 -6.09
N GLY A 174 -7.73 5.66 -5.04
CA GLY A 174 -9.17 5.59 -5.17
C GLY A 174 -9.68 4.20 -5.55
N ASN A 175 -8.80 3.25 -5.91
CA ASN A 175 -9.20 1.86 -6.04
C ASN A 175 -9.72 1.33 -4.69
N ILE A 176 -10.89 0.71 -4.70
CA ILE A 176 -11.43 0.01 -3.52
C ILE A 176 -10.86 -1.40 -3.54
N PHE A 177 -10.52 -1.98 -2.39
CA PHE A 177 -10.13 -3.38 -2.27
C PHE A 177 -10.89 -4.10 -1.16
N ILE A 178 -10.98 -5.42 -1.31
CA ILE A 178 -11.80 -6.31 -0.48
C ILE A 178 -10.91 -6.90 0.63
N LYS A 179 -11.07 -6.46 1.88
CA LYS A 179 -10.44 -7.13 3.03
C LYS A 179 -11.45 -8.06 3.69
N LYS A 180 -10.98 -9.06 4.43
CA LYS A 180 -11.88 -9.89 5.25
C LYS A 180 -12.77 -9.06 6.22
N SER A 181 -12.28 -7.91 6.66
CA SER A 181 -12.96 -7.01 7.60
C SER A 181 -13.80 -5.90 6.94
N GLY A 182 -13.84 -5.81 5.60
CA GLY A 182 -14.59 -4.77 4.89
C GLY A 182 -13.88 -4.21 3.66
N LEU A 183 -14.56 -3.30 2.96
CA LEU A 183 -14.01 -2.56 1.84
C LEU A 183 -13.09 -1.44 2.32
N ASN A 184 -12.04 -1.14 1.56
CA ASN A 184 -11.11 -0.08 1.90
C ASN A 184 -10.54 0.55 0.62
N TYR A 185 -10.19 1.83 0.68
CA TYR A 185 -9.66 2.59 -0.46
C TYR A 185 -8.14 2.64 -0.42
N ILE A 186 -7.52 2.54 -1.59
CA ILE A 186 -6.10 2.88 -1.75
C ILE A 186 -5.97 4.39 -1.72
N LEU A 187 -5.15 4.88 -0.80
CA LEU A 187 -4.81 6.28 -0.70
C LEU A 187 -3.44 6.52 -1.32
N TYR A 188 -3.36 7.58 -2.12
CA TYR A 188 -2.08 8.17 -2.52
C TYR A 188 -1.80 9.39 -1.64
N PHE A 189 -0.58 9.51 -1.14
CA PHE A 189 -0.10 10.71 -0.48
C PHE A 189 1.07 11.26 -1.29
N ASP A 190 1.12 12.57 -1.48
CA ASP A 190 2.31 13.20 -2.06
C ASP A 190 3.48 13.13 -1.06
N ASP A 191 3.19 13.18 0.25
CA ASP A 191 4.20 12.93 1.31
C ASP A 191 3.93 11.63 2.09
N PHE A 192 4.22 10.49 1.45
CA PHE A 192 4.15 9.18 2.12
C PHE A 192 5.13 9.04 3.30
N GLY A 193 6.24 9.79 3.29
CA GLY A 193 7.19 9.82 4.39
C GLY A 193 6.55 10.36 5.66
N LEU A 194 5.91 11.53 5.57
CA LEU A 194 5.20 12.15 6.68
C LEU A 194 3.97 11.34 7.11
N PHE A 195 3.21 10.79 6.16
CA PHE A 195 2.10 9.87 6.48
C PHE A 195 2.59 8.67 7.29
N SER A 196 3.72 8.07 6.91
CA SER A 196 4.29 6.92 7.60
C SER A 196 4.68 7.24 9.06
N ILE A 197 5.25 8.42 9.31
CA ILE A 197 5.56 8.89 10.67
C ILE A 197 4.29 8.98 11.51
N ILE A 198 3.25 9.65 11.00
CA ILE A 198 1.96 9.77 11.69
C ILE A 198 1.33 8.39 11.94
N TYR A 199 1.39 7.50 10.95
CA TYR A 199 0.84 6.16 11.07
C TYR A 199 1.59 5.30 12.10
N LYS A 200 2.88 5.55 12.33
CA LYS A 200 3.64 4.92 13.41
C LYS A 200 3.17 5.37 14.78
N PHE A 201 2.93 6.67 14.99
CA PHE A 201 2.32 7.17 16.23
C PHE A 201 0.89 6.68 16.41
N PHE A 202 0.13 6.51 15.33
CA PHE A 202 -1.18 5.88 15.38
C PHE A 202 -1.08 4.46 15.96
N ARG A 203 -0.19 3.61 15.43
CA ARG A 203 -0.06 2.20 15.88
C ARG A 203 0.64 2.04 17.23
N CYS A 204 1.66 2.85 17.50
CA CYS A 204 2.49 2.88 18.71
C CYS A 204 2.88 1.49 19.25
N LYS A 205 3.42 0.63 18.37
CA LYS A 205 4.05 -0.65 18.78
C LYS A 205 5.52 -0.42 19.14
N ASP A 206 6.13 -1.30 19.92
CA ASP A 206 7.56 -1.18 20.30
C ASP A 206 8.49 -1.04 19.09
N LYS A 207 8.20 -1.80 18.03
CA LYS A 207 8.95 -1.67 16.76
C LYS A 207 8.75 -0.32 16.08
N ASP A 208 7.58 0.30 16.24
CA ASP A 208 7.30 1.61 15.65
C ASP A 208 8.05 2.71 16.41
N LYS A 209 8.14 2.61 17.75
CA LYS A 209 8.99 3.50 18.57
C LYS A 209 10.46 3.40 18.17
N LYS A 210 11.02 2.18 18.13
CA LYS A 210 12.42 1.95 17.70
C LYS A 210 12.70 2.51 16.32
N ASP A 211 11.78 2.29 15.37
CA ASP A 211 11.91 2.84 14.03
C ASP A 211 11.89 4.38 14.03
N LEU A 212 11.11 5.03 14.91
CA LEU A 212 11.07 6.50 15.04
C LEU A 212 12.36 7.04 15.66
N GLU A 213 12.84 6.43 16.75
CA GLU A 213 14.11 6.81 17.38
C GLU A 213 15.29 6.68 16.42
N GLU A 214 15.32 5.59 15.65
CA GLU A 214 16.36 5.37 14.65
C GLU A 214 16.24 6.34 13.48
N TYR A 215 15.02 6.66 13.06
CA TYR A 215 14.78 7.65 12.02
C TYR A 215 15.29 9.03 12.47
N GLU A 216 14.89 9.48 13.65
CA GLU A 216 15.33 10.74 14.24
C GLU A 216 16.86 10.83 14.35
N LYS A 217 17.52 9.82 14.91
CA LYS A 217 18.99 9.79 15.07
C LYS A 217 19.74 9.93 13.75
N CYS A 218 19.24 9.34 12.68
CA CYS A 218 19.94 9.30 11.41
C CYS A 218 19.64 10.50 10.52
N LYS A 219 18.46 11.14 10.69
CA LYS A 219 17.83 12.01 9.68
C LYS A 219 16.99 13.12 10.30
N GLU A 220 17.41 13.66 11.44
CA GLU A 220 16.69 14.72 12.18
C GLU A 220 16.27 15.90 11.29
N ASP A 221 17.23 16.50 10.57
CA ASP A 221 16.99 17.65 9.68
C ASP A 221 15.96 17.31 8.58
N ASP A 222 16.10 16.15 7.92
CA ASP A 222 15.20 15.69 6.86
C ASP A 222 13.77 15.45 7.40
N ILE A 223 13.63 15.00 8.65
CA ILE A 223 12.33 14.86 9.30
C ILE A 223 11.74 16.23 9.61
N GLU A 224 12.55 17.13 10.18
CA GLU A 224 12.10 18.47 10.54
C GLU A 224 11.57 19.22 9.31
N GLU A 225 12.31 19.17 8.21
CA GLU A 225 11.92 19.78 6.94
C GLU A 225 10.56 19.23 6.46
N LYS A 226 10.38 17.91 6.46
CA LYS A 226 9.11 17.28 6.07
C LYS A 226 7.95 17.71 6.95
N ILE A 227 8.15 17.73 8.27
CA ILE A 227 7.13 18.14 9.22
C ILE A 227 6.77 19.62 9.02
N ASN A 228 7.77 20.48 8.84
CA ASN A 228 7.56 21.93 8.65
C ASN A 228 6.90 22.25 7.29
N LYS A 229 7.21 21.49 6.24
CA LYS A 229 6.53 21.58 4.95
C LYS A 229 5.06 21.17 5.05
N GLY A 230 4.78 20.13 5.83
CA GLY A 230 3.42 19.63 6.06
C GLY A 230 2.79 18.99 4.82
N PHE A 231 1.53 18.62 4.94
CA PHE A 231 0.75 18.08 3.83
C PHE A 231 0.14 19.18 2.97
N ASN A 232 -0.03 18.89 1.69
CA ASN A 232 -0.92 19.70 0.85
C ASN A 232 -2.39 19.45 1.20
N ASP A 233 -3.28 20.33 0.75
CA ASP A 233 -4.72 20.26 1.07
C ASP A 233 -5.36 18.93 0.68
N ARG A 234 -4.90 18.31 -0.41
CA ARG A 234 -5.43 17.02 -0.87
C ARG A 234 -5.08 15.92 0.13
N ASP A 235 -3.85 15.87 0.59
CA ASP A 235 -3.39 14.89 1.56
C ASP A 235 -4.02 15.12 2.94
N ILE A 236 -4.21 16.38 3.35
CA ILE A 236 -4.99 16.73 4.55
C ILE A 236 -6.41 16.16 4.46
N ASN A 237 -7.10 16.38 3.34
CA ASN A 237 -8.45 15.84 3.13
C ASN A 237 -8.48 14.31 3.18
N LYS A 238 -7.47 13.63 2.63
CA LYS A 238 -7.35 12.17 2.70
C LYS A 238 -7.09 11.68 4.12
N LEU A 239 -6.26 12.38 4.89
CA LEU A 239 -6.01 12.07 6.30
C LEU A 239 -7.28 12.20 7.12
N GLY A 240 -8.06 13.27 6.93
CA GLY A 240 -9.34 13.48 7.61
C GLY A 240 -10.42 12.44 7.25
N GLN A 241 -10.32 11.82 6.07
CA GLN A 241 -11.17 10.67 5.71
C GLN A 241 -10.66 9.35 6.30
N PHE A 242 -9.34 9.23 6.48
CA PHE A 242 -8.70 8.00 6.92
C PHE A 242 -8.67 7.83 8.43
N PHE A 243 -8.47 8.91 9.17
CA PHE A 243 -8.42 8.92 10.63
C PHE A 243 -9.71 9.52 11.19
N SER A 244 -10.39 8.76 12.05
CA SER A 244 -11.46 9.32 12.87
C SER A 244 -10.91 10.29 13.92
N LYS A 245 -11.78 11.08 14.54
CA LYS A 245 -11.39 11.94 15.67
C LYS A 245 -10.71 11.15 16.80
N GLU A 246 -11.21 9.96 17.10
CA GLU A 246 -10.66 9.06 18.12
C GLU A 246 -9.25 8.57 17.73
N ASP A 247 -9.02 8.34 16.44
CA ASP A 247 -7.69 7.97 15.94
C ASP A 247 -6.69 9.14 16.07
N ILE A 248 -7.14 10.37 15.81
CA ILE A 248 -6.34 11.59 15.99
C ILE A 248 -5.98 11.82 17.46
N ASP A 249 -6.94 11.67 18.37
CA ASP A 249 -6.68 11.76 19.81
C ASP A 249 -5.71 10.67 20.28
N ARG A 250 -5.82 9.46 19.70
CA ARG A 250 -4.86 8.37 19.95
C ARG A 250 -3.46 8.72 19.46
N ILE A 251 -3.32 9.31 18.27
CA ILE A 251 -2.02 9.79 17.74
C ILE A 251 -1.41 10.81 18.69
N ARG A 252 -2.18 11.82 19.13
CA ARG A 252 -1.71 12.85 20.08
C ARG A 252 -1.21 12.24 21.37
N LYS A 253 -2.01 11.37 21.99
CA LYS A 253 -1.64 10.70 23.24
C LYS A 253 -0.36 9.85 23.11
N ASN A 254 -0.17 9.20 21.98
CA ASN A 254 1.01 8.39 21.73
C ASN A 254 2.25 9.26 21.47
N LEU A 255 2.07 10.42 20.82
CA LEU A 255 3.12 11.42 20.68
C LEU A 255 3.52 12.01 22.04
N ASP A 256 2.55 12.39 22.89
CA ASP A 256 2.81 12.88 24.25
C ASP A 256 3.73 11.92 25.03
N LYS A 257 3.37 10.63 25.04
CA LYS A 257 4.15 9.58 25.71
C LYS A 257 5.56 9.41 25.14
N TYR A 258 5.71 9.54 23.82
CA TYR A 258 7.04 9.48 23.20
C TYR A 258 7.88 10.67 23.62
N LEU A 259 7.28 11.87 23.70
CA LEU A 259 7.98 13.09 24.13
C LEU A 259 8.28 13.13 25.64
N GLU A 260 7.55 12.39 26.47
CA GLU A 260 7.93 12.16 27.87
C GLU A 260 9.28 11.42 27.99
N GLU A 261 9.51 10.45 27.10
CA GLU A 261 10.76 9.68 27.00
C GLU A 261 11.86 10.45 26.22
N HIS A 262 11.46 11.31 25.28
CA HIS A 262 12.32 12.04 24.34
C HIS A 262 11.91 13.54 24.22
N PRO A 263 12.18 14.37 25.25
CA PRO A 263 11.62 15.72 25.36
C PRO A 263 12.07 16.69 24.26
N ASP A 264 13.27 16.49 23.73
CA ASP A 264 13.87 17.33 22.68
C ASP A 264 13.61 16.81 21.27
N SER A 265 12.71 15.81 21.11
CA SER A 265 12.47 15.19 19.82
C SER A 265 11.88 16.14 18.78
N VAL A 266 12.38 16.05 17.54
CA VAL A 266 11.88 16.75 16.35
C VAL A 266 10.41 16.45 16.08
N TYR A 267 9.93 15.27 16.49
CA TYR A 267 8.53 14.86 16.33
C TYR A 267 7.55 15.73 17.12
N LYS A 268 8.01 16.53 18.08
CA LYS A 268 7.19 17.56 18.73
C LYS A 268 6.53 18.50 17.71
N SER A 269 7.17 18.77 16.58
CA SER A 269 6.60 19.61 15.53
C SER A 269 5.37 18.98 14.85
N LEU A 270 5.09 17.68 15.02
CA LEU A 270 3.90 17.03 14.47
C LEU A 270 2.58 17.62 14.98
N TYR A 271 2.53 18.24 16.17
CA TYR A 271 1.30 18.92 16.62
C TYR A 271 0.83 20.00 15.64
N LYS A 272 1.76 20.64 14.92
CA LYS A 272 1.43 21.63 13.89
C LYS A 272 0.56 20.99 12.80
N ILE A 273 0.86 19.76 12.41
CA ILE A 273 0.13 19.04 11.36
C ILE A 273 -1.14 18.39 11.90
N ILE A 274 -1.06 17.71 13.05
CA ILE A 274 -2.18 16.98 13.65
C ILE A 274 -3.36 17.91 14.00
N LYS A 275 -3.15 19.22 14.09
CA LYS A 275 -4.23 20.21 14.25
C LYS A 275 -5.12 20.34 12.99
N TYR A 276 -4.57 20.07 11.81
CA TYR A 276 -5.26 20.24 10.53
C TYR A 276 -5.83 18.94 9.97
N ILE A 277 -5.52 17.80 10.59
CA ILE A 277 -6.16 16.51 10.32
C ILE A 277 -7.44 16.40 11.14
#